data_AF-A0AAN9I1F2-F1
#
_entry.id   AF-A0AAN9I1F2-F1
#
_cell.length_a   1.000
_cell.length_b   1.000
_cell.length_c   1.000
_cell.angle_alpha   90.00
_cell.angle_beta   90.00
_cell.angle_gamma   90.00
#
_symmetry.space_group_name_H-M   'P 1'
#
loop_
_entity.id
_entity.type
_entity.pdbx_description
1 polymer ?
#
loop_
_entity_poly.entity_id
_entity_poly.type
_entity_poly.pdbx_seq_one_letter_code
_entity_poly.pdbx_strand_id
1 'polypeptide(L)'
;MGLVEQWLEVEAQNFNPPIFSLVMNILVAPLIGLPLIPKEIEESEEKLAKVLDIYEDRLSKTKYLAGDFFSLADLSHLPFAHYLVNSMGKEFMVRNRKHVSDWWNDISSKPSWKKVCQLYSFPF
;
A
#
# COMPACT_ATOMS: atom_id res chain seq x y z
N MET A 1 16.04 -16.92 0.70
CA MET A 1 14.58 -17.15 0.77
C MET A 1 13.93 -16.42 1.93
N GLY A 2 14.52 -16.39 3.14
CA GLY A 2 13.90 -15.78 4.32
C GLY A 2 13.55 -14.28 4.27
N LEU A 3 14.25 -13.43 3.48
CA LEU A 3 13.90 -12.00 3.42
C LEU A 3 12.56 -11.74 2.70
N VAL A 4 12.23 -12.51 1.66
CA VAL A 4 10.94 -12.34 0.95
C VAL A 4 9.79 -12.72 1.88
N GLU A 5 9.90 -13.87 2.55
CA GLU A 5 8.91 -14.34 3.53
C GLU A 5 8.77 -13.37 4.70
N GLN A 6 9.88 -12.83 5.21
CA GLN A 6 9.86 -11.83 6.27
C GLN A 6 9.09 -10.57 5.85
N TRP A 7 9.34 -10.03 4.65
CA TRP A 7 8.64 -8.82 4.21
C TRP A 7 7.18 -9.07 3.82
N LEU A 8 6.82 -10.30 3.44
CA LEU A 8 5.43 -10.72 3.32
C LEU A 8 4.72 -10.74 4.67
N GLU A 9 5.37 -11.25 5.71
CA GLU A 9 4.80 -11.22 7.05
C GLU A 9 4.67 -9.77 7.56
N VAL A 10 5.65 -8.90 7.25
CA VAL A 10 5.56 -7.48 7.57
C VAL A 10 4.37 -6.83 6.85
N GLU A 11 4.15 -7.14 5.57
CA GLU A 11 2.98 -6.67 4.83
C GLU A 11 1.68 -7.12 5.52
N ALA A 12 1.53 -8.42 5.76
CA ALA A 12 0.32 -9.02 6.30
C ALA A 12 -0.03 -8.51 7.70
N GLN A 13 0.96 -8.28 8.56
CA GLN A 13 0.74 -7.92 9.97
C GLN A 13 0.78 -6.42 10.26
N ASN A 14 1.48 -5.62 9.43
CA ASN A 14 1.73 -4.21 9.74
C ASN A 14 1.16 -3.26 8.69
N PHE A 15 1.28 -3.59 7.40
CA PHE A 15 0.77 -2.74 6.33
C PHE A 15 -0.71 -2.99 6.06
N ASN A 16 -1.09 -4.26 5.91
CA ASN A 16 -2.43 -4.68 5.51
C ASN A 16 -3.53 -4.26 6.51
N PRO A 17 -3.40 -4.47 7.84
CA PRO A 17 -4.49 -4.13 8.76
C PRO A 17 -4.92 -2.65 8.73
N PRO A 18 -4.02 -1.65 8.82
CA PRO A 18 -4.45 -0.25 8.76
C PRO A 18 -4.92 0.16 7.36
N ILE A 19 -4.28 -0.30 6.27
CA ILE A 19 -4.74 0.09 4.92
C ILE A 19 -6.08 -0.55 4.55
N PHE A 20 -6.34 -1.79 5.01
CA PHE A 20 -7.63 -2.45 4.85
C PHE A 20 -8.73 -1.69 5.57
N SER A 21 -8.48 -1.26 6.81
CA SER A 21 -9.41 -0.41 7.57
C SER A 21 -9.74 0.89 6.82
N LEU A 22 -8.74 1.54 6.22
CA LEU A 22 -8.94 2.73 5.38
C LEU A 22 -9.78 2.43 4.14
N VAL A 23 -9.50 1.34 3.42
CA VAL A 23 -10.27 0.94 2.24
C VAL A 23 -11.72 0.66 2.61
N MET A 24 -11.96 -0.06 3.72
CA MET A 24 -13.30 -0.36 4.20
C MET A 24 -14.08 0.90 4.57
N ASN A 25 -13.44 1.84 5.27
CA ASN A 25 -14.10 3.09 5.69
C ASN A 25 -14.28 4.09 4.54
N ILE A 26 -13.27 4.28 3.70
CA ILE A 26 -13.24 5.37 2.70
C ILE A 26 -13.86 4.96 1.37
N LEU A 27 -13.66 3.72 0.93
CA LEU A 27 -14.15 3.26 -0.38
C LEU A 27 -15.37 2.35 -0.26
N VAL A 28 -15.35 1.37 0.64
CA VAL A 28 -16.42 0.35 0.69
C VAL A 28 -17.66 0.86 1.41
N ALA A 29 -17.53 1.44 2.60
CA ALA A 29 -18.67 1.89 3.40
C ALA A 29 -19.62 2.83 2.62
N PRO A 30 -19.14 3.85 1.86
CA PRO A 30 -20.00 4.68 1.02
C PRO A 30 -20.75 3.89 -0.06
N LEU A 31 -20.13 2.86 -0.65
CA LEU A 31 -20.76 2.05 -1.70
C LEU A 31 -21.90 1.17 -1.18
N ILE A 32 -21.85 0.76 0.09
CA ILE A 32 -22.86 -0.09 0.72
C ILE A 32 -23.77 0.66 1.70
N GLY A 33 -23.70 2.00 1.72
CA GLY A 33 -24.56 2.85 2.54
C GLY A 33 -24.25 2.83 4.04
N LEU A 34 -23.03 2.43 4.42
CA LEU A 34 -22.56 2.50 5.80
C LEU A 34 -21.88 3.84 6.10
N PRO A 35 -21.96 4.33 7.36
CA PRO A 35 -21.28 5.55 7.76
C PRO A 35 -19.77 5.33 7.84
N LEU A 36 -19.00 6.40 7.57
CA LEU A 36 -17.57 6.45 7.88
C LEU A 36 -17.38 6.47 9.40
N ILE A 37 -16.27 5.92 9.87
CA ILE A 37 -15.86 5.98 11.27
C ILE A 37 -14.59 6.85 11.36
N PRO A 38 -14.70 8.18 11.58
CA PRO A 38 -13.56 9.10 11.51
C PRO A 38 -12.40 8.72 12.44
N LYS A 39 -12.72 8.20 13.62
CA LYS A 39 -11.72 7.73 14.58
C LYS A 39 -10.89 6.56 14.04
N GLU A 40 -11.52 5.60 13.37
CA GLU A 40 -10.80 4.46 12.76
C GLU A 40 -9.93 4.92 11.59
N ILE A 41 -10.41 5.89 10.81
CA ILE A 41 -9.64 6.49 9.72
C ILE A 41 -8.38 7.16 10.27
N GLU A 42 -8.51 8.03 11.28
CA GLU A 42 -7.39 8.72 11.93
C GLU A 42 -6.38 7.73 12.52
N GLU A 43 -6.83 6.76 13.32
CA GLU A 43 -5.96 5.75 13.92
C GLU A 43 -5.24 4.88 12.87
N SER A 44 -5.92 4.57 11.76
CA SER A 44 -5.36 3.76 10.69
C SER A 44 -4.34 4.55 9.86
N GLU A 45 -4.59 5.84 9.62
CA GLU A 45 -3.62 6.74 8.99
C GLU A 45 -2.34 6.87 9.82
N GLU A 46 -2.46 7.07 11.13
CA GLU A 46 -1.30 7.15 12.02
C GLU A 46 -0.47 5.86 12.02
N LYS A 47 -1.15 4.69 12.10
CA LYS A 47 -0.49 3.38 12.05
C LYS A 47 0.21 3.16 10.72
N LEU A 48 -0.48 3.43 9.61
CA LEU A 48 0.07 3.27 8.27
C LEU A 48 1.24 4.23 8.02
N ALA A 49 1.16 5.47 8.49
CA ALA A 49 2.27 6.42 8.39
C ALA A 49 3.54 5.88 9.05
N LYS A 50 3.45 5.33 10.28
CA LYS A 50 4.60 4.73 10.98
C LYS A 50 5.20 3.56 10.22
N VAL A 51 4.36 2.71 9.60
CA VAL A 51 4.82 1.60 8.77
C VAL A 51 5.56 2.11 7.54
N LEU A 52 5.00 3.13 6.88
CA LEU A 52 5.63 3.74 5.71
C LEU A 52 6.94 4.47 6.05
N ASP A 53 7.12 4.97 7.28
CA ASP A 53 8.41 5.52 7.74
C ASP A 53 9.48 4.43 7.87
N ILE A 54 9.11 3.23 8.33
CA ILE A 54 10.02 2.06 8.35
C ILE A 54 10.38 1.65 6.91
N TYR A 55 9.40 1.73 5.99
CA TYR A 55 9.63 1.40 4.59
C TYR A 55 10.55 2.43 3.93
N GLU A 56 10.43 3.71 4.27
CA GLU A 56 11.32 4.77 3.78
C GLU A 56 12.78 4.50 4.19
N ASP A 57 13.02 4.16 5.46
CA ASP A 57 14.37 3.79 5.92
C ASP A 57 14.87 2.51 5.22
N ARG A 58 14.01 1.50 5.05
CA ARG A 58 14.38 0.27 4.35
C ARG A 58 14.76 0.54 2.90
N LEU A 59 13.91 1.26 2.17
CA LEU A 59 14.05 1.52 0.73
C LEU A 59 15.14 2.57 0.45
N SER A 60 15.62 3.29 1.47
CA SER A 60 16.85 4.08 1.36
C SER A 60 18.11 3.21 1.19
N LYS A 61 18.05 1.94 1.62
CA LYS A 61 19.20 1.00 1.64
C LYS A 61 19.10 -0.09 0.58
N THR A 62 17.90 -0.42 0.13
CA THR A 62 17.63 -1.51 -0.82
C THR A 62 16.62 -1.06 -1.87
N LYS A 63 16.76 -1.54 -3.10
CA LYS A 63 15.86 -1.14 -4.20
C LYS A 63 14.40 -1.59 -4.00
N TYR A 64 14.21 -2.79 -3.47
CA TYR A 64 12.93 -3.42 -3.16
C TYR A 64 12.93 -3.86 -1.69
N LEU A 65 11.78 -4.22 -1.14
CA LEU A 65 11.66 -4.55 0.29
C LEU A 65 12.59 -5.71 0.67
N ALA A 66 12.64 -6.76 -0.16
CA ALA A 66 13.47 -7.94 0.09
C ALA A 66 14.93 -7.84 -0.40
N GLY A 67 15.35 -6.72 -1.00
CA GLY A 67 16.71 -6.54 -1.55
C GLY A 67 16.72 -5.87 -2.92
N ASP A 68 17.52 -6.38 -3.86
CA ASP A 68 17.75 -5.73 -5.16
C ASP A 68 16.92 -6.29 -6.31
N PHE A 69 15.98 -7.19 -6.02
CA PHE A 69 15.07 -7.79 -6.99
C PHE A 69 13.60 -7.64 -6.56
N PHE A 70 12.73 -7.43 -7.54
CA PHE A 70 11.29 -7.41 -7.32
C PHE A 70 10.79 -8.80 -6.93
N SER A 71 9.99 -8.87 -5.86
CA SER A 71 9.56 -10.14 -5.28
C SER A 71 8.08 -10.14 -4.92
N LEU A 72 7.59 -11.28 -4.41
CA LEU A 72 6.23 -11.39 -3.89
C LEU A 72 5.98 -10.38 -2.76
N ALA A 73 7.01 -10.04 -1.98
CA ALA A 73 6.92 -9.06 -0.91
C ALA A 73 6.65 -7.63 -1.40
N ASP A 74 6.94 -7.29 -2.66
CA ASP A 74 6.60 -6.00 -3.25
C ASP A 74 5.27 -6.07 -4.00
N LEU A 75 4.99 -7.22 -4.61
CA LEU A 75 3.75 -7.49 -5.33
C LEU A 75 2.52 -7.43 -4.41
N SER A 76 2.65 -7.94 -3.18
CA SER A 76 1.56 -8.00 -2.19
C SER A 76 0.97 -6.64 -1.85
N HIS A 77 1.76 -5.56 -1.92
CA HIS A 77 1.28 -4.21 -1.60
C HIS A 77 0.45 -3.56 -2.69
N LEU A 78 0.58 -4.02 -3.95
CA LEU A 78 0.01 -3.34 -5.10
C LEU A 78 -1.50 -3.08 -4.99
N PRO A 79 -2.36 -4.04 -4.60
CA PRO A 79 -3.81 -3.83 -4.61
C PRO A 79 -4.25 -2.68 -3.70
N PHE A 80 -3.85 -2.68 -2.43
CA PHE A 80 -4.30 -1.66 -1.49
C PHE A 80 -3.53 -0.35 -1.62
N ALA A 81 -2.22 -0.39 -1.91
CA ALA A 81 -1.47 0.82 -2.18
C ALA A 81 -2.00 1.55 -3.43
N HIS A 82 -2.54 0.83 -4.42
CA HIS A 82 -3.17 1.43 -5.59
C HIS A 82 -4.38 2.28 -5.20
N TYR A 83 -5.24 1.79 -4.30
CA TYR A 83 -6.37 2.56 -3.79
C TYR A 83 -5.93 3.78 -2.99
N LEU A 84 -4.91 3.63 -2.14
CA LEU A 84 -4.36 4.72 -1.35
C LEU A 84 -3.90 5.88 -2.25
N VAL A 85 -3.18 5.56 -3.33
CA VAL A 85 -2.60 6.57 -4.23
C VAL A 85 -3.59 7.11 -5.26
N ASN A 86 -4.57 6.32 -5.71
CA ASN A 86 -5.39 6.70 -6.87
C ASN A 86 -6.87 6.92 -6.56
N SER A 87 -7.37 6.47 -5.40
CA SER A 87 -8.81 6.43 -5.13
C SER A 87 -9.23 7.07 -3.80
N MET A 88 -8.35 7.08 -2.80
CA MET A 88 -8.69 7.57 -1.45
C MET A 88 -8.32 9.04 -1.19
N GLY A 89 -7.63 9.72 -2.11
CA GLY A 89 -7.11 11.08 -1.88
C GLY A 89 -6.05 11.15 -0.77
N LYS A 90 -5.31 10.05 -0.58
CA LYS A 90 -4.28 9.88 0.46
C LYS A 90 -2.91 9.58 -0.14
N GLU A 91 -2.69 9.98 -1.38
CA GLU A 91 -1.44 9.79 -2.10
C GLU A 91 -0.26 10.45 -1.39
N PHE A 92 -0.49 11.54 -0.64
CA PHE A 92 0.54 12.24 0.13
C PHE A 92 1.28 11.29 1.10
N MET A 93 0.63 10.23 1.60
CA MET A 93 1.27 9.24 2.46
C MET A 93 2.40 8.48 1.73
N VAL A 94 2.27 8.29 0.42
CA VAL A 94 3.34 7.70 -0.42
C VAL A 94 4.25 8.80 -0.96
N ARG A 95 3.68 9.89 -1.47
CA ARG A 95 4.41 10.94 -2.21
C ARG A 95 5.35 11.78 -1.36
N ASN A 96 5.09 11.92 -0.06
CA ASN A 96 5.95 12.68 0.86
C ASN A 96 7.19 11.90 1.32
N ARG A 97 7.31 10.62 0.97
CA ARG A 97 8.42 9.73 1.32
C ARG A 97 9.17 9.39 0.05
N LYS A 98 10.42 9.86 -0.09
CA LYS A 98 11.13 9.84 -1.37
C LYS A 98 11.31 8.40 -1.87
N HIS A 99 11.86 7.52 -1.03
CA HIS A 99 12.19 6.15 -1.42
C HIS A 99 10.93 5.29 -1.59
N VAL A 100 9.92 5.49 -0.74
CA VAL A 100 8.59 4.85 -0.91
C VAL A 100 7.92 5.30 -2.20
N SER A 101 7.98 6.59 -2.54
CA SER A 101 7.40 7.12 -3.79
C SER A 101 8.12 6.56 -5.02
N ASP A 102 9.46 6.50 -4.99
CA ASP A 102 10.27 5.91 -6.06
C ASP A 102 9.97 4.41 -6.23
N TRP A 103 9.91 3.66 -5.12
CA TRP A 103 9.52 2.24 -5.11
C TRP A 103 8.12 2.04 -5.66
N TRP A 104 7.13 2.82 -5.21
CA TRP A 104 5.76 2.76 -5.72
C TRP A 104 5.69 3.00 -7.22
N ASN A 105 6.42 4.01 -7.72
CA ASN A 105 6.48 4.30 -9.15
C ASN A 105 7.02 3.11 -9.95
N ASP A 106 8.07 2.45 -9.47
CA ASP A 106 8.60 1.24 -10.11
C ASP A 106 7.56 0.12 -10.12
N ILE A 107 7.10 -0.32 -8.94
CA ILE A 107 6.26 -1.53 -8.84
C ILE A 107 4.90 -1.36 -9.52
N SER A 108 4.31 -0.17 -9.45
CA SER A 108 3.01 0.12 -10.08
C SER A 108 3.13 0.39 -11.59
N SER A 109 4.32 0.66 -12.10
CA SER A 109 4.53 0.85 -13.55
C SER A 109 4.62 -0.46 -14.34
N LYS A 110 4.77 -1.60 -13.65
CA LYS A 110 5.00 -2.91 -14.27
C LYS A 110 3.86 -3.30 -15.21
N PRO A 111 4.16 -3.85 -16.41
CA PRO A 111 3.12 -4.20 -17.39
C PRO A 111 2.06 -5.17 -16.86
N SER A 112 2.47 -6.14 -16.03
CA SER A 112 1.55 -7.09 -15.40
C SER A 112 0.54 -6.39 -14.49
N TRP A 113 1.00 -5.46 -13.66
CA TRP A 113 0.11 -4.68 -12.79
C TRP A 113 -0.81 -3.76 -13.59
N LYS A 114 -0.27 -3.04 -14.59
CA LYS A 114 -1.09 -2.21 -15.48
C LYS A 114 -2.19 -3.03 -16.16
N LYS A 115 -1.89 -4.28 -16.55
CA LYS A 115 -2.89 -5.18 -17.13
C LYS A 115 -3.98 -5.55 -16.13
N VAL A 116 -3.65 -5.79 -14.86
CA VAL A 116 -4.64 -6.01 -13.79
C VAL A 116 -5.53 -4.78 -13.64
N CYS A 117 -4.97 -3.57 -13.52
CA CYS A 117 -5.76 -2.33 -13.41
C CYS A 117 -6.67 -2.08 -14.61
N GLN A 118 -6.28 -2.51 -15.81
CA GLN A 118 -7.11 -2.40 -17.02
C GLN A 118 -8.25 -3.42 -17.05
N LEU A 119 -8.07 -4.60 -16.45
CA LEU A 119 -9.05 -5.67 -16.45
C LEU A 119 -10.03 -5.57 -15.27
N TYR A 120 -9.56 -5.05 -14.13
CA TYR A 120 -10.27 -5.01 -12.86
C TYR A 120 -10.13 -3.61 -12.24
N SER A 121 -10.86 -2.66 -12.79
CA SER A 121 -10.84 -1.27 -12.34
C SER A 121 -11.94 -1.04 -11.32
N PHE A 122 -11.57 -0.61 -10.11
CA PHE A 122 -12.57 -0.24 -9.10
C PHE A 122 -13.65 0.69 -9.68
N PRO A 123 -14.95 0.44 -9.41
CA PRO A 123 -15.44 -0.49 -8.38
C PRO A 123 -15.68 -1.95 -8.83
N PHE A 124 -15.17 -2.38 -9.99
CA PHE A 124 -15.45 -3.69 -10.58
C PHE A 124 -14.22 -4.47 -11.06
#